data_AF-A0A852F1Z8-F1
#
_entry.id   AF-A0A852F1Z8-F1
#
_cell.length_a   1.000
_cell.length_b   1.000
_cell.length_c   1.000
_cell.angle_alpha   90.00
_cell.angle_beta   90.00
_cell.angle_gamma   90.00
#
_symmetry.space_group_name_H-M   'P 1'
#
loop_
_entity.id
_entity.type
_entity.pdbx_description
1 polymer ?
#
loop_
_entity_poly.entity_id
_entity_poly.type
_entity_poly.pdbx_seq_one_letter_code
_entity_poly.pdbx_strand_id
1 'polypeptide(L)'
;CECPEGLTLDGTARTCVDVRVEQCYMRWDEDECTEPLPGKFRMDMCCCSVGSAWGSDCEECPRAGSAEFKALCPRGPGFANRGDVLSGRPFYKGERE
;
A
#
# COMPACT_ATOMS: atom_id res chain seq x y z
N CYS A 1 1.92 23.19 -2.67
CA CYS A 1 2.15 21.91 -1.97
C CYS A 1 3.11 21.12 -2.84
N GLU A 2 4.35 20.94 -2.39
CA GLU A 2 5.29 20.04 -3.06
C GLU A 2 5.24 18.72 -2.30
N CYS A 3 5.08 17.63 -3.03
CA CYS A 3 4.99 16.30 -2.42
C CYS A 3 6.39 15.71 -2.23
N PRO A 4 6.60 14.91 -1.17
CA PRO A 4 7.83 14.14 -1.00
C PRO A 4 8.04 13.16 -2.18
N GLU A 5 9.28 12.70 -2.36
CA GLU A 5 9.63 11.76 -3.43
C GLU A 5 8.68 10.54 -3.45
N GLY A 6 8.17 10.21 -4.64
CA GLY A 6 7.24 9.10 -4.86
C GLY A 6 5.76 9.44 -4.69
N LEU A 7 5.38 10.62 -4.18
CA LEU A 7 3.98 11.03 -4.04
C LEU A 7 3.57 12.08 -5.08
N THR A 8 2.35 11.94 -5.60
CA THR A 8 1.74 12.90 -6.52
C THR A 8 0.60 13.63 -5.81
N LEU A 9 0.34 14.90 -6.16
CA LEU A 9 -0.84 15.59 -5.66
C LEU A 9 -2.13 14.90 -6.17
N ASP A 10 -3.05 14.64 -5.26
CA ASP A 10 -4.41 14.22 -5.60
C ASP A 10 -5.13 15.26 -6.50
N GLY A 11 -6.23 14.90 -7.16
CA GLY A 11 -7.00 15.81 -8.02
C GLY A 11 -7.52 17.08 -7.31
N THR A 12 -7.53 17.08 -5.98
CA THR A 12 -7.83 18.26 -5.15
C THR A 12 -6.62 19.16 -4.85
N ALA A 13 -5.41 18.78 -5.26
CA ALA A 13 -4.13 19.46 -5.00
C ALA A 13 -3.82 19.76 -3.52
N ARG A 14 -4.46 19.02 -2.60
CA ARG A 14 -4.34 19.23 -1.14
C ARG A 14 -3.59 18.12 -0.43
N THR A 15 -3.58 16.92 -0.99
CA THR A 15 -2.99 15.74 -0.35
C THR A 15 -2.02 15.08 -1.31
N CYS A 16 -0.85 14.72 -0.80
CA CYS A 16 0.13 13.93 -1.51
C CYS A 16 -0.25 12.46 -1.38
N VAL A 17 -0.47 11.79 -2.50
CA VAL A 17 -0.87 10.39 -2.56
C VAL A 17 0.00 9.66 -3.56
N ASP A 18 0.37 8.43 -3.25
CA ASP A 18 0.98 7.55 -4.24
C ASP A 18 -0.12 7.01 -5.17
N VAL A 19 -0.03 7.37 -6.46
CA VAL A 19 -0.95 6.94 -7.51
C VAL A 19 -0.46 5.71 -8.26
N ARG A 20 0.75 5.24 -7.96
CA ARG A 20 1.34 4.05 -8.58
C ARG A 20 0.60 2.80 -8.12
N VAL A 21 0.48 1.82 -9.02
CA VAL A 21 -0.15 0.53 -8.76
C VAL A 21 0.83 -0.55 -9.16
N GLU A 22 1.36 -1.27 -8.18
CA GLU A 22 2.40 -2.28 -8.38
C GLU A 22 2.15 -3.55 -7.55
N GLN A 23 3.05 -4.52 -7.70
CA GLN A 23 3.01 -5.78 -6.96
C GLN A 23 3.12 -5.53 -5.46
N CYS A 24 2.20 -6.10 -4.68
CA CYS A 24 2.26 -6.11 -3.22
C CYS A 24 2.76 -7.47 -2.74
N TYR A 25 3.53 -7.50 -1.67
CA TYR A 25 4.10 -8.71 -1.08
C TYR A 25 3.72 -8.81 0.39
N MET A 26 3.28 -10.00 0.82
CA MET A 26 2.89 -10.23 2.22
C MET A 26 4.10 -10.41 3.14
N ARG A 27 5.24 -10.84 2.61
CA ARG A 27 6.45 -11.11 3.40
C ARG A 27 7.67 -10.44 2.75
N TRP A 28 8.51 -9.88 3.59
CA TRP A 28 9.78 -9.24 3.23
C TRP A 28 10.86 -9.78 4.17
N ASP A 29 11.90 -10.39 3.61
CA ASP A 29 12.98 -11.04 4.36
C ASP A 29 14.33 -10.70 3.70
N GLU A 30 15.20 -9.93 4.37
CA GLU A 30 16.56 -9.58 3.92
C GLU A 30 16.65 -9.18 2.42
N ASP A 31 15.86 -8.18 1.99
CA ASP A 31 15.75 -7.69 0.60
C ASP A 31 15.02 -8.64 -0.39
N GLU A 32 14.46 -9.76 0.07
CA GLU A 32 13.62 -10.63 -0.74
C GLU A 32 12.13 -10.43 -0.44
N CYS A 33 11.39 -10.01 -1.48
CA CYS A 33 9.95 -9.93 -1.46
C CYS A 33 9.32 -11.29 -1.77
N THR A 34 8.70 -11.90 -0.77
CA THR A 34 8.06 -13.20 -0.90
C THR A 34 6.54 -13.09 -0.71
N GLU A 35 5.80 -14.07 -1.25
CA GLU A 35 4.33 -14.09 -1.24
C GLU A 35 3.67 -12.87 -1.93
N PRO A 36 3.83 -12.75 -3.27
CA PRO A 36 3.13 -11.71 -4.03
C PRO A 36 1.61 -11.91 -3.95
N LEU A 37 0.88 -10.83 -3.67
CA LEU A 37 -0.58 -10.81 -3.72
C LEU A 37 -1.08 -10.81 -5.18
N PRO A 38 -2.18 -11.51 -5.49
CA PRO A 38 -2.73 -11.52 -6.83
C PRO A 38 -3.28 -10.13 -7.21
N GLY A 39 -2.66 -9.51 -8.21
CA GLY A 39 -3.05 -8.19 -8.73
C GLY A 39 -2.05 -7.08 -8.40
N LYS A 40 -2.34 -5.87 -8.89
CA LYS A 40 -1.56 -4.67 -8.59
C LYS A 40 -2.32 -3.76 -7.63
N PHE A 41 -1.65 -3.32 -6.59
CA PHE A 41 -2.21 -2.52 -5.51
C PHE A 41 -1.44 -1.23 -5.38
N ARG A 42 -2.06 -0.22 -4.78
CA ARG A 42 -1.36 0.99 -4.39
C ARG A 42 -0.53 0.74 -3.13
N MET A 43 0.52 1.54 -2.93
CA MET A 43 1.38 1.44 -1.75
C MET A 43 0.58 1.52 -0.45
N ASP A 44 -0.37 2.46 -0.35
CA ASP A 44 -1.23 2.57 0.83
C ASP A 44 -2.19 1.38 0.99
N MET A 45 -2.75 0.85 -0.08
CA MET A 45 -3.61 -0.34 0.02
C MET A 45 -2.83 -1.59 0.46
N CYS A 46 -1.58 -1.70 0.01
CA CYS A 46 -0.68 -2.78 0.39
C CYS A 46 -0.22 -2.65 1.84
N CYS A 47 0.48 -1.57 2.16
CA CYS A 47 1.15 -1.35 3.44
C CYS A 47 0.19 -1.02 4.58
N CYS A 48 -0.96 -0.38 4.31
CA CYS A 48 -1.97 -0.18 5.36
C CYS A 48 -2.77 -1.46 5.65
N SER A 49 -2.65 -2.51 4.84
CA SER A 49 -3.37 -3.77 5.03
C SER A 49 -2.45 -4.83 5.66
N VAL A 50 -2.07 -5.85 4.90
CA VAL A 50 -1.22 -6.98 5.33
C VAL A 50 0.12 -7.01 4.62
N GLY A 51 0.39 -6.04 3.73
CA GLY A 51 1.62 -6.01 2.94
C GLY A 51 2.82 -5.64 3.80
N SER A 52 3.93 -6.34 3.55
CA SER A 52 5.24 -6.06 4.17
C SER A 52 6.18 -5.34 3.20
N ALA A 53 5.96 -5.47 1.89
CA ALA A 53 6.70 -4.75 0.86
C ALA A 53 5.86 -4.52 -0.39
N TRP A 54 6.27 -3.57 -1.22
CA TRP A 54 5.52 -3.08 -2.37
C TRP A 54 6.45 -2.65 -3.52
N GLY A 55 6.00 -2.82 -4.76
CA GLY A 55 6.77 -2.42 -5.94
C GLY A 55 7.63 -3.54 -6.53
N SER A 56 8.02 -3.40 -7.80
CA SER A 56 8.95 -4.33 -8.47
C SER A 56 10.34 -4.34 -7.82
N ASP A 57 10.73 -3.23 -7.21
CA ASP A 57 12.00 -3.05 -6.53
C ASP A 57 11.95 -3.46 -5.05
N CYS A 58 10.84 -4.07 -4.60
CA CYS A 58 10.71 -4.59 -3.26
C CYS A 58 10.91 -3.52 -2.15
N GLU A 59 10.26 -2.36 -2.30
CA GLU A 59 10.30 -1.30 -1.28
C GLU A 59 9.63 -1.80 0.01
N GLU A 60 10.35 -1.77 1.13
CA GLU A 60 9.81 -2.15 2.43
C GLU A 60 8.65 -1.23 2.83
N CYS A 61 7.57 -1.82 3.36
CA CYS A 61 6.46 -1.03 3.88
C CYS A 61 6.89 -0.30 5.17
N PRO A 62 6.42 0.94 5.40
CA PRO A 62 6.77 1.68 6.60
C PRO A 62 6.30 0.93 7.85
N ARG A 63 7.17 0.91 8.87
CA ARG A 63 6.95 0.14 10.10
C ARG A 63 5.68 0.60 10.82
N ALA A 64 4.80 -0.33 11.18
CA ALA A 64 3.56 -0.03 11.88
C ALA A 64 3.82 0.83 13.14
N GLY A 65 3.15 2.00 13.22
CA GLY A 65 3.31 2.95 14.32
C GLY A 65 4.35 4.05 14.09
N SER A 66 5.15 3.98 13.03
CA SER A 66 6.07 5.06 12.63
C SER A 66 5.32 6.30 12.13
N ALA A 67 6.02 7.43 12.00
CA ALA A 67 5.43 8.66 11.48
C ALA A 67 5.05 8.51 10.00
N GLU A 68 5.87 7.78 9.25
CA GLU A 68 5.69 7.43 7.85
C GLU A 68 4.45 6.54 7.68
N PHE A 69 4.27 5.53 8.54
CA PHE A 69 3.06 4.71 8.53
C PHE A 69 1.81 5.53 8.85
N LYS A 70 1.86 6.50 9.77
CA LYS A 70 0.71 7.38 10.05
C LYS A 70 0.42 8.35 8.91
N ALA A 71 1.44 8.80 8.19
CA ALA A 71 1.28 9.62 7.00
C ALA A 71 0.69 8.82 5.84
N LEU A 72 1.13 7.57 5.66
CA LEU A 72 0.62 6.65 4.65
C LEU A 72 -0.73 6.02 5.05
N CYS A 73 -1.05 5.88 6.33
CA CYS A 73 -2.26 5.22 6.83
C CYS A 73 -2.95 6.09 7.90
N PRO A 74 -3.42 7.30 7.54
CA PRO A 74 -4.05 8.24 8.48
C PRO A 74 -5.36 7.70 9.07
N ARG A 75 -5.99 6.74 8.38
CA ARG A 75 -7.20 6.04 8.86
C ARG A 75 -6.90 4.81 9.72
N GLY A 76 -5.63 4.46 9.88
CA GLY A 76 -5.18 3.25 10.57
C GLY A 76 -5.13 2.01 9.66
N PRO A 77 -4.65 0.87 10.19
CA PRO A 77 -4.54 -0.37 9.44
C PRO A 77 -5.92 -0.89 8.98
N GLY A 78 -5.97 -1.52 7.81
CA GLY A 78 -7.17 -2.04 7.15
C GLY A 78 -7.91 -1.03 6.27
N PHE A 79 -7.48 0.23 6.23
CA PHE A 79 -8.12 1.29 5.44
C PHE A 79 -7.11 1.97 4.52
N ALA A 80 -7.37 1.95 3.21
CA ALA A 80 -6.62 2.76 2.24
C ALA A 80 -6.93 4.27 2.41
N ASN A 81 -6.02 5.15 1.99
CA ASN A 81 -6.18 6.60 2.13
C ASN A 81 -7.35 7.15 1.36
N ARG A 82 -7.53 6.68 0.12
CA ARG A 82 -8.69 7.08 -0.65
C ARG A 82 -9.86 6.28 -0.12
N GLY A 83 -10.98 6.99 0.03
CA GLY A 83 -12.32 6.41 0.08
C GLY A 83 -12.69 5.73 -1.23
N ASP A 84 -11.79 4.94 -1.79
CA ASP A 84 -12.13 3.84 -2.67
C ASP A 84 -12.99 2.93 -1.80
N VAL A 85 -14.30 3.16 -1.91
CA VAL A 85 -15.34 2.20 -1.62
C VAL A 85 -14.86 0.91 -2.26
N LEU A 86 -14.20 0.06 -1.46
CA LEU A 86 -13.96 -1.32 -1.82
C LEU A 86 -15.35 -1.85 -2.05
N SER A 87 -15.69 -2.04 -3.32
CA SER A 87 -16.92 -2.65 -3.80
C SER A 87 -17.04 -4.05 -3.23
N GLY A 88 -17.39 -4.18 -1.95
CA GLY A 88 -17.86 -5.36 -1.23
C GLY A 88 -17.21 -6.70 -1.54
N ARG A 89 -15.96 -6.75 -2.03
CA ARG A 89 -15.33 -7.97 -2.52
C ARG A 89 -14.11 -8.30 -1.68
N PRO A 90 -14.14 -9.42 -0.92
CA PRO A 90 -12.95 -9.97 -0.31
C PRO A 90 -11.94 -10.28 -1.42
N PHE A 91 -10.79 -9.60 -1.42
CA PHE A 91 -9.71 -9.86 -2.38
C PHE A 91 -8.94 -11.15 -2.07
N TYR A 92 -9.10 -11.70 -0.86
CA TYR A 92 -8.70 -13.08 -0.57
C TYR A 92 -9.72 -14.05 -1.15
N LYS A 93 -9.59 -14.37 -2.45
CA LYS A 93 -9.91 -15.74 -2.85
C LYS A 93 -8.76 -16.60 -2.32
N GLY A 94 -9.01 -17.32 -1.23
CA GLY A 94 -8.14 -18.43 -0.87
C GLY A 94 -8.19 -19.45 -2.00
N GLU A 95 -7.15 -19.47 -2.85
CA GLU A 95 -6.91 -20.54 -3.80
C GLU A 95 -6.44 -21.75 -2.99
N ARG A 96 -7.42 -22.52 -2.51
CA ARG A 96 -7.26 -23.94 -2.22
C ARG A 96 -7.29 -24.64 -3.56
N GLU A 97 -6.18 -25.24 -3.96
CA GLU A 97 -6.08 -26.56 -4.64
C GLU A 97 -4.61 -26.96 -4.77
#